data_AF-A0A366DBX9-F1
#
_entry.id   AF-A0A366DBX9-F1
#
_cell.length_a   1.000
_cell.length_b   1.000
_cell.length_c   1.000
_cell.angle_alpha   90.00
_cell.angle_beta   90.00
_cell.angle_gamma   90.00
#
_symmetry.space_group_name_H-M   'P 1'
#
loop_
_entity.id
_entity.type
_entity.pdbx_description
1 polymer ?
#
loop_
_entity_poly.entity_id
_entity_poly.type
_entity_poly.pdbx_seq_one_letter_code
_entity_poly.pdbx_strand_id
1 'polypeptide(L)' 'MTEHIDVDLADPGSRSAFTDRLRYSAIRIDIGLDPDHPDQVFTNVARSSGRPICLKVAGLALMEVAEEMIRRHDANGHCS' A
#
# COMPACT_ATOMS: atom_id res chain seq x y z
N MET A 1 10.88 9.77 9.12
CA MET A 1 10.15 10.74 8.27
C MET A 1 9.14 9.94 7.48
N THR A 2 7.87 9.97 7.87
CA THR A 2 6.80 9.28 7.13
C THR A 2 6.17 10.33 6.21
N GLU A 3 6.40 10.22 4.91
CA GLU A 3 5.73 11.08 3.94
C GLU A 3 4.33 10.53 3.70
N HIS A 4 3.32 11.33 4.03
CA HIS A 4 1.94 11.07 3.63
C HIS A 4 1.75 11.66 2.23
N ILE A 5 1.37 10.80 1.27
CA ILE A 5 1.06 11.22 -0.09
C ILE A 5 -0.44 11.06 -0.28
N ASP A 6 -1.19 12.16 -0.18
CA ASP A 6 -2.58 12.19 -0.56
C ASP A 6 -2.67 12.26 -2.09
N VAL A 7 -3.23 11.21 -2.70
CA VAL A 7 -3.43 11.14 -4.16
C VAL A 7 -4.91 11.17 -4.44
N ASP A 8 -5.38 12.23 -5.07
CA ASP A 8 -6.72 12.25 -5.66
C ASP A 8 -6.70 11.42 -6.96
N LEU A 9 -7.22 10.21 -6.89
CA LEU A 9 -7.31 9.32 -8.06
C LEU A 9 -8.42 9.72 -9.04
N ALA A 10 -9.31 10.65 -8.66
CA ALA A 10 -10.31 11.23 -9.56
C ALA A 10 -9.72 12.32 -10.45
N ASP A 11 -8.64 12.98 -10.03
CA ASP A 11 -7.87 13.90 -10.87
C ASP A 11 -7.00 13.12 -11.89
N PRO A 12 -7.22 13.28 -13.21
CA PRO A 12 -6.45 12.58 -14.23
C PRO A 12 -4.94 12.84 -14.18
N GLY A 13 -4.52 14.04 -13.78
CA GLY A 13 -3.11 14.42 -13.69
C GLY A 13 -2.39 13.68 -12.55
N SER A 14 -3.00 13.69 -11.37
CA SER A 14 -2.52 13.00 -10.17
C SER A 14 -2.48 11.49 -10.37
N ARG A 15 -3.52 10.92 -11.00
CA ARG A 15 -3.56 9.49 -11.36
C ARG A 15 -2.42 9.10 -12.32
N SER A 16 -2.11 9.93 -13.31
CA SER A 16 -1.01 9.73 -14.26
C SER A 16 0.35 9.69 -13.54
N ALA A 17 0.66 10.73 -12.74
CA ALA A 17 1.92 10.84 -12.02
C ALA A 17 2.11 9.70 -10.99
N PHE A 18 1.04 9.33 -10.29
CA PHE A 18 1.04 8.20 -9.37
C PHE A 18 1.28 6.87 -10.09
N THR A 19 0.61 6.64 -11.21
CA THR A 19 0.79 5.43 -12.03
C THR A 19 2.22 5.34 -12.56
N ASP A 20 2.82 6.45 -12.98
CA ASP A 20 4.22 6.47 -13.45
C ASP A 20 5.20 6.11 -12.33
N ARG A 21 5.02 6.67 -11.11
CA ARG A 21 5.82 6.29 -9.94
C ARG A 21 5.71 4.79 -9.63
N LEU A 22 4.50 4.23 -9.72
CA LEU A 22 4.27 2.80 -9.49
C LEU A 22 5.02 1.90 -10.50
N ARG A 23 5.30 2.36 -11.72
CA ARG A 23 6.08 1.58 -12.70
C ARG A 23 7.50 1.28 -12.21
N TYR A 24 8.06 2.17 -11.38
CA TYR A 24 9.39 2.01 -10.80
C TYR A 24 9.40 1.25 -9.47
N SER A 25 8.23 0.90 -8.93
CA SER A 25 8.13 0.08 -7.72
C SER A 25 8.61 -1.34 -8.00
N ALA A 26 9.39 -1.93 -7.09
CA ALA A 26 9.76 -3.35 -7.19
C ALA A 26 8.56 -4.25 -6.84
N ILE A 27 7.71 -3.79 -5.92
CA ILE A 27 6.52 -4.47 -5.42
C ILE A 27 5.43 -3.42 -5.24
N ARG A 28 4.23 -3.74 -5.74
CA ARG A 28 3.00 -2.99 -5.46
C ARG A 28 2.08 -3.85 -4.63
N ILE A 29 1.49 -3.25 -3.61
CA ILE A 29 0.52 -3.90 -2.73
C ILE A 29 -0.71 -3.02 -2.71
N ASP A 30 -1.80 -3.58 -3.18
CA ASP A 30 -3.10 -2.93 -3.19
C ASP A 30 -3.88 -3.53 -2.01
N ILE A 31 -4.20 -2.70 -1.01
CA ILE A 31 -5.04 -3.05 0.14
C ILE A 31 -6.28 -2.18 0.06
N GLY A 32 -7.45 -2.80 0.13
CA GLY A 32 -8.72 -2.07 0.10
C GLY A 32 -9.86 -2.91 0.65
N LEU A 33 -11.04 -2.30 0.67
CA LEU A 33 -12.29 -2.99 0.97
C LEU A 33 -12.92 -3.45 -0.33
N ASP A 34 -13.45 -4.67 -0.34
CA ASP A 34 -14.26 -5.14 -1.46
C ASP A 34 -15.53 -4.26 -1.55
N PRO A 35 -15.79 -3.59 -2.68
CA PRO A 35 -16.96 -2.72 -2.81
C PRO A 35 -18.29 -3.48 -2.75
N ASP A 36 -18.29 -4.76 -3.12
CA ASP A 36 -19.47 -5.63 -3.06
C ASP A 36 -19.60 -6.30 -1.68
N HIS A 37 -18.48 -6.43 -0.95
CA HIS A 37 -18.39 -7.01 0.39
C HIS A 37 -17.54 -6.12 1.33
N PRO A 38 -18.07 -5.00 1.85
CA PRO A 38 -17.28 -3.99 2.57
C PRO A 38 -16.71 -4.47 3.91
N ASP A 39 -17.13 -5.63 4.41
CA ASP A 39 -16.56 -6.33 5.56
C ASP A 39 -15.31 -7.15 5.20
N GLN A 40 -15.02 -7.31 3.92
CA GLN A 40 -13.89 -8.06 3.40
C GLN A 40 -12.79 -7.13 2.92
N VAL A 41 -11.58 -7.38 3.43
CA VAL A 41 -10.37 -6.75 2.93
C VAL A 41 -9.86 -7.58 1.75
N PHE A 42 -9.58 -6.93 0.63
CA PHE A 42 -8.81 -7.57 -0.44
C PHE A 42 -7.35 -7.13 -0.34
N THR A 43 -6.45 -8.04 -0.72
CA THR A 43 -5.02 -7.74 -0.84
C THR A 43 -4.52 -8.31 -2.15
N ASN A 44 -3.90 -7.46 -2.97
CA ASN A 44 -3.27 -7.87 -4.22
C ASN A 44 -1.80 -7.48 -4.21
N VAL A 45 -0.92 -8.42 -4.57
CA VAL A 45 0.52 -8.20 -4.65
C VAL A 45 0.96 -8.34 -6.09
N ALA A 46 1.30 -7.21 -6.72
CA ALA A 46 1.83 -7.18 -8.07
C ALA A 46 3.35 -7.01 -8.04
N ARG A 47 4.06 -7.87 -8.77
CA ARG A 47 5.51 -7.74 -8.97
C ARG A 47 5.77 -6.94 -10.23
N SER A 48 6.64 -5.95 -10.16
CA SER A 48 7.15 -5.31 -11.36
C SER A 48 8.19 -6.23 -12.01
N SER A 49 8.11 -6.39 -13.33
CA SER A 49 9.03 -7.26 -14.10
C SER A 49 10.45 -6.71 -14.21
N GLY A 50 10.68 -5.44 -13.83
CA GLY A 50 11.91 -4.73 -14.15
C GLY A 50 13.07 -4.93 -13.17
N ARG A 51 12.83 -5.41 -11.94
CA ARG A 51 13.88 -5.53 -10.90
C ARG A 51 13.73 -6.79 -10.05
N PRO A 52 14.76 -7.66 -9.98
CA PRO A 52 14.73 -8.78 -9.07
C PRO A 52 14.78 -8.26 -7.63
N ILE A 53 13.77 -8.62 -6.85
CA ILE A 53 13.71 -8.35 -5.40
C ILE A 53 13.61 -9.68 -4.64
N CYS A 54 14.35 -9.78 -3.54
CA CYS A 54 14.23 -10.89 -2.62
C CYS A 54 12.88 -10.81 -1.91
N LEU A 55 11.96 -11.74 -2.20
CA LEU A 55 10.62 -11.77 -1.60
C LEU A 55 10.64 -11.88 -0.08
N LYS A 56 11.66 -12.54 0.48
CA LYS A 56 11.82 -12.62 1.93
C LYS A 56 12.04 -11.24 2.54
N VAL A 57 12.92 -10.43 1.95
CA VAL A 57 13.21 -9.07 2.44
C VAL A 57 11.98 -8.18 2.33
N ALA A 58 11.27 -8.27 1.22
CA ALA A 58 10.01 -7.54 1.05
C ALA A 58 8.95 -7.96 2.07
N GLY A 59 8.76 -9.27 2.29
CA GLY A 59 7.82 -9.78 3.29
C GLY A 59 8.13 -9.27 4.69
N LEU A 60 9.41 -9.26 5.09
CA LEU A 60 9.84 -8.71 6.38
C LEU A 60 9.51 -7.21 6.51
N ALA A 61 9.80 -6.41 5.48
CA ALA A 61 9.48 -4.99 5.49
C ALA A 61 7.97 -4.73 5.63
N LEU A 62 7.13 -5.60 5.04
CA LEU A 62 5.67 -5.49 5.18
C LEU A 62 5.16 -5.85 6.56
N MET A 63 5.77 -6.85 7.20
CA MET A 63 5.46 -7.18 8.58
C MET A 63 5.77 -6.00 9.51
N GLU A 64 6.92 -5.36 9.34
CA GLU A 64 7.29 -4.16 10.12
C GLU A 64 6.28 -3.01 9.93
N VAL A 65 5.83 -2.77 8.68
CA VAL A 65 4.82 -1.76 8.40
C VAL A 65 3.48 -2.12 9.05
N ALA A 66 3.05 -3.38 8.96
CA ALA A 66 1.81 -3.83 9.58
C ALA A 66 1.84 -3.69 11.10
N GLU A 67 2.94 -4.09 11.74
CA GLU A 67 3.16 -3.93 13.18
C GLU A 67 3.12 -2.46 13.58
N GLU A 68 3.76 -1.57 12.81
CA GLU A 68 3.73 -0.14 13.08
C GLU A 68 2.32 0.47 12.91
N MET A 69 1.54 0.00 11.93
CA MET A 69 0.14 0.40 11.76
C MET A 69 -0.72 -0.02 12.96
N ILE A 70 -0.59 -1.27 13.41
CA ILE A 70 -1.28 -1.79 14.61
C ILE A 70 -0.88 -0.96 15.84
N ARG A 71 0.42 -0.75 16.04
CA ARG A 71 0.94 0.03 17.17
C ARG A 71 0.37 1.45 17.19
N ARG A 72 0.25 2.11 16.02
CA ARG A 72 -0.35 3.44 15.91
C ARG A 72 -1.86 3.42 16.18
N HIS A 73 -2.56 2.39 15.72
CA HIS A 73 -3.96 2.20 16.01
C HIS A 73 -4.20 2.06 17.52
N ASP A 74 -3.49 1.13 18.16
CA ASP A 74 -3.60 0.86 19.60
C ASP A 74 -3.26 2.09 20.45
N ALA A 75 -2.25 2.87 20.03
CA ALA A 75 -1.86 4.11 20.70
C ALA A 75 -2.91 5.23 20.57
N ASN A 76 -3.66 5.27 19.46
CA ASN A 76 -4.63 6.33 19.15
C ASN A 76 -6.08 5.96 19.49
N GLY A 77 -6.35 4.69 19.84
CA GLY A 77 -7.60 4.23 20.48
C GLY A 77 -8.88 4.33 19.65
N HIS A 78 -8.80 4.64 18.36
CA HIS A 78 -9.99 4.81 17.51
C HIS A 78 -9.85 4.04 16.18
N CYS A 79 -10.81 3.16 15.91
CA CYS A 79 -11.20 2.79 14.55
C CYS A 79 -12.22 3.84 14.12
N SER A 80 -11.80 4.85 13.37
CA SER A 80 -12.71 5.78 12.70
C SER A 80 -13.12 5.24 11.34
#